data_AF-D2RFV8-F1
#
_entry.id   AF-D2RFV8-F1
#
_cell.length_a   1.000
_cell.length_b   1.000
_cell.length_c   1.000
_cell.angle_alpha   90.00
_cell.angle_beta   90.00
_cell.angle_gamma   90.00
#
_symmetry.space_group_name_H-M   'P 1'
#
loop_
_entity.id
_entity.type
_entity.pdbx_description
1 polymer ?
#
loop_
_entity_poly.entity_id
_entity_poly.type
_entity_poly.pdbx_seq_one_letter_code
_entity_poly.pdbx_strand_id
1 'polypeptide(L)'
;MFESFEAFDSSERLSGPGGFEPPTAGLRGFTIDYKEIRADFIDWIYSRVDRATADKYVKLLDRFLTEPITSPSDVSNIIKSIDKRGVRRWFINAFRNLLKFLEYEREWDEALINKYRKVAKTERSGVREVFITTEELLEAYENILPKYRILFKLIVYSGMRLDQACDMLAGYEPENLVIKEDLELARYPMASIGKGFKRAYWAYMPIRFVSELERTFIKYGTAKKAIYYKRVSALSIRKWHLNFMIENGVPESVADFIQGRASVTVGSTHYLNKTKQADQFYSKLVDKFPL
;
A
#
# COMPACT_ATOMS: atom_id res chain seq x y z
N MET A 1 -24.82 15.68 -85.59
CA MET A 1 -24.90 14.88 -86.82
C MET A 1 -23.47 14.50 -87.16
N PHE A 2 -23.09 13.25 -86.82
CA PHE A 2 -21.81 12.57 -87.10
C PHE A 2 -20.55 13.27 -86.51
N GLU A 3 -19.50 12.63 -86.01
CA GLU A 3 -19.07 11.24 -86.08
C GLU A 3 -18.02 10.97 -84.99
N SER A 4 -17.91 9.69 -84.65
CA SER A 4 -17.03 9.01 -83.70
C SER A 4 -15.62 8.72 -84.24
N PHE A 5 -14.82 8.03 -83.40
CA PHE A 5 -13.52 7.35 -83.63
C PHE A 5 -12.27 8.23 -83.38
N GLU A 6 -11.20 7.78 -82.73
CA GLU A 6 -10.70 6.41 -82.47
C GLU A 6 -9.69 6.42 -81.31
N ALA A 7 -9.56 5.27 -80.62
CA ALA A 7 -8.54 5.02 -79.62
C ALA A 7 -7.19 4.69 -80.28
N PHE A 8 -6.08 5.13 -79.67
CA PHE A 8 -4.77 4.55 -79.91
C PHE A 8 -4.02 4.39 -78.59
N ASP A 9 -3.86 3.12 -78.20
CA ASP A 9 -2.88 2.65 -77.22
C ASP A 9 -1.54 2.50 -77.94
N SER A 10 -0.47 3.10 -77.42
CA SER A 10 0.88 2.57 -77.58
C SER A 10 1.81 3.18 -76.55
N SER A 11 2.39 2.29 -75.76
CA SER A 11 3.56 2.43 -74.92
C SER A 11 4.65 3.37 -75.44
N GLU A 12 5.18 4.22 -74.57
CA GLU A 12 6.63 4.39 -74.44
C GLU A 12 7.02 4.93 -73.05
N ARG A 13 7.93 4.21 -72.40
CA ARG A 13 8.47 4.49 -71.07
C ARG A 13 9.47 5.64 -71.17
N LEU A 14 9.27 6.71 -70.41
CA LEU A 14 10.31 7.68 -70.09
C LEU A 14 10.66 7.59 -68.61
N SER A 15 11.85 7.04 -68.36
CA SER A 15 12.57 6.98 -67.10
C SER A 15 13.01 8.38 -66.65
N GLY A 16 12.44 8.87 -65.55
CA GLY A 16 13.00 9.96 -64.73
C GLY A 16 13.73 9.41 -63.51
N PRO A 17 14.79 10.07 -63.00
CA PRO A 17 15.61 9.55 -61.92
C PRO A 17 14.91 9.74 -60.57
N GLY A 18 14.28 8.68 -60.08
CA GLY A 18 13.69 8.61 -58.74
C GLY A 18 14.78 8.41 -57.69
N GLY A 19 14.85 9.37 -56.77
CA GLY A 19 15.88 9.50 -55.76
C GLY A 19 16.09 8.25 -54.90
N PHE A 20 17.33 8.13 -54.46
CA PHE A 20 17.79 7.32 -53.35
C PHE A 20 16.82 7.46 -52.15
N GLU A 21 15.95 6.47 -51.93
CA GLU A 21 15.32 6.29 -50.62
C GLU A 21 16.41 5.76 -49.67
N PRO A 22 16.73 6.45 -48.56
CA PRO A 22 17.58 5.84 -47.55
C PRO A 22 16.84 4.62 -46.97
N PRO A 23 17.57 3.57 -46.57
CA PRO A 23 16.96 2.37 -46.02
C PRO A 23 16.11 2.78 -44.82
N THR A 24 14.83 2.42 -44.85
CA THR A 24 13.90 2.53 -43.73
C THR A 24 14.58 1.92 -42.51
N ALA A 25 15.11 2.77 -41.64
CA ALA A 25 15.66 2.36 -40.37
C ALA A 25 14.58 1.55 -39.67
N GLY A 26 14.86 0.27 -39.46
CA GLY A 26 13.86 -0.72 -39.10
C GLY A 26 12.95 -0.24 -37.97
N LEU A 27 11.64 -0.41 -38.18
CA LEU A 27 10.69 -0.57 -37.11
C LEU A 27 11.20 -1.69 -36.19
N ARG A 28 12.07 -1.36 -35.22
CA ARG A 28 12.38 -2.25 -34.11
C ARG A 28 11.04 -2.52 -33.43
N GLY A 29 10.53 -3.74 -33.58
CA GLY A 29 9.31 -4.17 -32.90
C GLY A 29 9.45 -3.89 -31.41
N PHE A 30 8.59 -3.03 -30.86
CA PHE A 30 8.62 -2.64 -29.46
C PHE A 30 8.44 -3.88 -28.59
N THR A 31 9.51 -4.29 -27.91
CA THR A 31 9.57 -5.54 -27.17
C THR A 31 10.09 -5.26 -25.77
N ILE A 32 9.36 -5.70 -24.74
CA ILE A 32 9.83 -5.69 -23.36
C ILE A 32 10.50 -7.04 -23.10
N ASP A 33 11.82 -7.10 -23.24
CA ASP A 33 12.59 -8.24 -22.74
C ASP A 33 12.95 -7.99 -21.28
N TYR A 34 12.20 -8.61 -20.37
CA TYR A 34 12.43 -8.44 -18.94
C TYR A 34 13.81 -8.95 -18.51
N LYS A 35 14.36 -9.99 -19.15
CA LYS A 35 15.64 -10.58 -18.76
C LYS A 35 16.78 -9.58 -18.97
N GLU A 36 16.74 -8.82 -20.06
CA GLU A 36 17.74 -7.79 -20.37
C GLU A 36 17.69 -6.60 -19.40
N ILE A 37 16.50 -6.16 -19.01
CA ILE A 37 16.32 -4.98 -18.15
C ILE A 37 16.20 -5.32 -16.66
N ARG A 38 16.30 -6.60 -16.30
CA ARG A 38 16.00 -7.11 -14.95
C ARG A 38 16.87 -6.47 -13.89
N ALA A 39 18.19 -6.43 -14.10
CA ALA A 39 19.14 -5.93 -13.12
C ALA A 39 18.86 -4.46 -12.79
N ASP A 40 18.75 -3.62 -13.82
CA ASP A 40 18.50 -2.19 -13.68
C ASP A 40 17.13 -1.92 -13.04
N PHE A 41 16.11 -2.72 -13.38
CA PHE A 41 14.80 -2.63 -12.72
C PHE A 41 14.90 -2.95 -11.22
N ILE A 42 15.71 -3.94 -10.82
CA ILE A 42 15.90 -4.32 -9.41
C ILE A 42 16.52 -3.15 -8.63
N ASP A 43 17.57 -2.54 -9.16
CA ASP A 43 18.22 -1.39 -8.52
C ASP A 43 17.26 -0.20 -8.41
N TRP A 44 16.52 0.05 -9.49
CA TRP A 44 15.52 1.11 -9.53
C TRP A 44 14.40 0.91 -8.51
N ILE A 45 13.82 -0.29 -8.42
CA ILE A 45 12.66 -0.54 -7.55
C ILE A 45 13.05 -0.54 -6.06
N TYR A 46 14.26 -1.00 -5.71
CA TYR A 46 14.74 -0.98 -4.33
C TYR A 46 14.93 0.44 -3.76
N SER A 47 15.18 1.43 -4.61
CA SER A 47 15.26 2.83 -4.19
C SER A 47 13.89 3.49 -3.94
N ARG A 48 12.78 2.85 -4.35
CA ARG A 48 11.45 3.50 -4.42
C ARG A 48 10.39 2.88 -3.55
N VAL A 49 10.49 1.58 -3.25
CA VAL A 49 9.53 0.88 -2.39
C VAL A 49 10.27 0.09 -1.32
N ASP A 50 9.56 -0.32 -0.26
CA ASP A 50 10.17 -1.14 0.77
C ASP A 50 10.70 -2.46 0.20
N ARG A 51 11.81 -2.95 0.77
CA ARG A 51 12.53 -4.14 0.28
C ARG A 51 11.61 -5.35 0.11
N ALA A 52 10.73 -5.61 1.08
CA ALA A 52 9.84 -6.77 1.06
C ALA A 52 8.78 -6.67 -0.06
N THR A 53 8.31 -5.47 -0.38
CA THR A 53 7.43 -5.21 -1.53
C THR A 53 8.20 -5.37 -2.85
N ALA A 54 9.40 -4.79 -2.96
CA ALA A 54 10.24 -4.93 -4.14
C ALA A 54 10.57 -6.39 -4.44
N ASP A 55 10.98 -7.17 -3.45
CA ASP A 55 11.28 -8.60 -3.60
C ASP A 55 10.08 -9.39 -4.13
N LYS A 56 8.86 -9.04 -3.68
CA LYS A 56 7.63 -9.65 -4.22
C LYS A 56 7.36 -9.25 -5.66
N TYR A 57 7.62 -8.00 -6.03
CA TYR A 57 7.48 -7.56 -7.42
C TYR A 57 8.45 -8.31 -8.33
N VAL A 58 9.73 -8.31 -8.00
CA VAL A 58 10.78 -9.01 -8.74
C VAL A 58 10.44 -10.49 -8.90
N LYS A 59 10.11 -11.18 -7.79
CA LYS A 59 9.73 -12.60 -7.83
C LYS A 59 8.56 -12.90 -8.76
N LEU A 60 7.57 -12.01 -8.86
CA LEU A 60 6.43 -12.21 -9.73
C LEU A 60 6.74 -11.90 -11.19
N LEU A 61 7.57 -10.89 -11.45
CA LEU A 61 8.05 -10.61 -12.80
C LEU A 61 8.93 -11.76 -13.29
N ASP A 62 9.88 -12.23 -12.49
CA ASP A 62 10.73 -13.41 -12.77
C ASP A 62 9.90 -14.64 -13.12
N ARG A 63 8.80 -14.85 -12.39
CA ARG A 63 7.93 -16.01 -12.57
C ARG A 63 7.12 -15.97 -13.86
N PHE A 64 6.67 -14.78 -14.29
CA PHE A 64 5.63 -14.64 -15.31
C PHE A 64 6.12 -13.97 -16.60
N LEU A 65 7.23 -13.23 -16.57
CA LEU A 65 7.87 -12.62 -17.74
C LEU A 65 9.04 -13.50 -18.23
N THR A 66 8.73 -14.75 -18.60
CA THR A 66 9.73 -15.70 -19.08
C THR A 66 10.10 -15.48 -20.54
N GLU A 67 9.18 -14.91 -21.32
CA GLU A 67 9.35 -14.57 -22.73
C GLU A 67 9.17 -13.07 -22.95
N PRO A 68 9.79 -12.49 -24.01
CA PRO A 68 9.62 -11.08 -24.33
C PRO A 68 8.15 -10.73 -24.61
N ILE A 69 7.70 -9.60 -24.07
CA ILE A 69 6.36 -9.07 -24.35
C ILE A 69 6.44 -8.20 -25.61
N THR A 70 5.68 -8.55 -26.63
CA THR A 70 5.62 -7.83 -27.90
C THR A 70 4.34 -7.01 -28.06
N SER A 71 3.31 -7.33 -27.26
CA SER A 71 2.01 -6.70 -27.36
C SER A 71 1.27 -6.60 -26.01
N PRO A 72 0.29 -5.68 -25.89
CA PRO A 72 -0.62 -5.66 -24.74
C PRO A 72 -1.42 -6.95 -24.56
N SER A 73 -1.63 -7.74 -25.62
CA SER A 73 -2.32 -9.04 -25.54
C SER A 73 -1.50 -10.04 -24.73
N ASP A 74 -0.18 -10.04 -24.87
CA ASP A 74 0.71 -10.96 -24.12
C ASP A 74 0.54 -10.74 -22.62
N VAL A 75 0.53 -9.47 -22.20
CA VAL A 75 0.27 -9.07 -20.81
C VAL A 75 -1.13 -9.50 -20.36
N SER A 76 -2.15 -9.31 -21.21
CA SER A 76 -3.52 -9.75 -20.90
C SER A 76 -3.59 -11.26 -20.68
N ASN A 77 -2.89 -12.04 -21.51
CA ASN A 77 -2.84 -13.50 -21.42
C ASN A 77 -2.15 -13.95 -20.13
N ILE A 78 -1.02 -13.32 -19.77
CA ILE A 78 -0.34 -13.58 -18.48
C ILE A 78 -1.27 -13.24 -17.30
N ILE A 79 -1.97 -12.10 -17.33
CA ILE A 79 -2.89 -11.72 -16.24
C ILE A 79 -4.02 -12.74 -16.10
N LYS A 80 -4.57 -13.22 -17.22
CA LYS A 80 -5.65 -14.22 -17.26
C LYS A 80 -5.19 -15.58 -16.75
N SER A 81 -3.94 -15.98 -16.99
CA SER A 81 -3.40 -17.26 -16.51
C SER A 81 -3.13 -17.31 -15.00
N ILE A 82 -3.15 -16.17 -14.31
CA ILE A 82 -2.97 -16.10 -12.86
C ILE A 82 -4.32 -16.29 -12.16
N ASP A 83 -4.62 -17.50 -11.69
CA ASP A 83 -5.90 -17.83 -11.03
C ASP A 83 -6.10 -17.10 -9.70
N LYS A 84 -5.04 -17.05 -8.88
CA LYS A 84 -5.12 -16.47 -7.53
C LYS A 84 -5.24 -14.95 -7.63
N ARG A 85 -6.43 -14.41 -7.39
CA ARG A 85 -6.74 -12.95 -7.40
C ARG A 85 -5.68 -12.10 -6.68
N GLY A 86 -5.23 -12.55 -5.50
CA GLY A 86 -4.18 -11.86 -4.75
C GLY A 86 -2.86 -11.78 -5.53
N VAL A 87 -2.40 -12.90 -6.11
CA VAL A 87 -1.19 -12.97 -6.92
C VAL A 87 -1.34 -12.11 -8.18
N ARG A 88 -2.49 -12.19 -8.85
CA ARG A 88 -2.80 -11.38 -10.04
C ARG A 88 -2.66 -9.90 -9.76
N ARG A 89 -3.21 -9.42 -8.64
CA ARG A 89 -3.09 -8.02 -8.22
C ARG A 89 -1.64 -7.62 -7.96
N TRP A 90 -0.87 -8.46 -7.28
CA TRP A 90 0.55 -8.19 -7.03
C TRP A 90 1.36 -8.13 -8.32
N PHE A 91 1.10 -9.04 -9.27
CA PHE A 91 1.72 -9.02 -10.59
C PHE A 91 1.36 -7.74 -11.37
N ILE A 92 0.07 -7.36 -11.40
CA ILE A 92 -0.37 -6.11 -12.04
C ILE A 92 0.38 -4.90 -11.47
N ASN A 93 0.51 -4.81 -10.14
CA ASN A 93 1.25 -3.71 -9.52
C ASN A 93 2.76 -3.76 -9.83
N ALA A 94 3.36 -4.96 -9.87
CA ALA A 94 4.76 -5.13 -10.26
C ALA A 94 4.97 -4.68 -11.71
N PHE A 95 4.12 -5.13 -12.63
CA PHE A 95 4.19 -4.78 -14.05
C PHE A 95 3.96 -3.29 -14.27
N ARG A 96 3.04 -2.64 -13.55
CA ARG A 96 2.88 -1.18 -13.62
C ARG A 96 4.10 -0.42 -13.12
N ASN A 97 4.86 -0.94 -12.16
CA ASN A 97 6.14 -0.34 -11.75
C ASN A 97 7.23 -0.57 -12.81
N LEU A 98 7.25 -1.73 -13.47
CA LEU A 98 8.12 -1.95 -14.63
C LEU A 98 7.84 -0.95 -15.76
N LEU A 99 6.57 -0.69 -16.07
CA LEU A 99 6.20 0.33 -17.06
C LEU A 99 6.67 1.74 -16.67
N LYS A 100 6.64 2.09 -15.38
CA LYS A 100 7.19 3.38 -14.90
C LYS A 100 8.71 3.44 -15.05
N PHE A 101 9.41 2.35 -14.73
CA PHE A 101 10.84 2.24 -14.95
C PHE A 101 11.19 2.46 -16.42
N LEU A 102 10.46 1.82 -17.34
CA LEU A 102 10.65 2.01 -18.79
C LEU A 102 10.37 3.44 -19.24
N GLU A 103 9.34 4.08 -18.70
CA GLU A 103 9.02 5.48 -19.00
C GLU A 103 10.11 6.44 -18.48
N TYR A 104 10.60 6.26 -17.25
CA TYR A 104 11.55 7.19 -16.63
C TYR A 104 13.02 6.95 -16.99
N GLU A 105 13.46 5.69 -17.05
CA GLU A 105 14.88 5.34 -17.20
C GLU A 105 15.25 4.88 -18.61
N ARG A 106 14.24 4.65 -19.47
CA ARG A 106 14.42 4.24 -20.87
C ARG A 106 13.72 5.17 -21.86
N GLU A 107 13.07 6.22 -21.36
CA GLU A 107 12.38 7.23 -22.17
C GLU A 107 11.38 6.61 -23.17
N TRP A 108 10.71 5.53 -22.76
CA TRP A 108 9.69 4.90 -23.60
C TRP A 108 8.51 5.84 -23.83
N ASP A 109 8.04 5.90 -25.07
CA ASP A 109 6.91 6.72 -25.48
C ASP A 109 5.66 6.50 -24.60
N GLU A 110 5.10 7.60 -24.11
CA GLU A 110 3.98 7.56 -23.17
C GLU A 110 2.72 6.96 -23.82
N ALA A 111 2.47 7.24 -25.11
CA ALA A 111 1.30 6.71 -25.81
C ALA A 111 1.40 5.18 -25.94
N LEU A 112 2.59 4.64 -26.20
CA LEU A 112 2.87 3.21 -26.18
C LEU A 112 2.69 2.61 -24.78
N ILE A 113 3.31 3.17 -23.75
CA ILE A 113 3.19 2.70 -22.36
C ILE A 113 1.71 2.68 -21.91
N ASN A 114 0.93 3.67 -22.33
CA ASN A 114 -0.49 3.75 -22.02
C ASN A 114 -1.31 2.58 -22.61
N LYS A 115 -0.90 1.97 -23.73
CA LYS A 115 -1.53 0.74 -24.26
C LYS A 115 -1.37 -0.43 -23.28
N TYR A 116 -0.19 -0.59 -22.68
CA TYR A 116 0.08 -1.61 -21.67
C TYR A 116 -0.60 -1.33 -20.32
N ARG A 117 -0.69 -0.05 -19.91
CA ARG A 117 -1.42 0.34 -18.69
C ARG A 117 -2.92 0.03 -18.75
N LYS A 118 -3.52 0.08 -19.94
CA LYS A 118 -4.95 -0.22 -20.16
C LYS A 118 -5.30 -1.68 -19.92
N VAL A 119 -4.38 -2.62 -20.15
CA VAL A 119 -4.60 -4.05 -19.86
C VAL A 119 -4.27 -4.40 -18.41
N ALA A 120 -3.26 -3.75 -17.82
CA ALA A 120 -2.84 -3.97 -16.44
C ALA A 120 -3.71 -3.23 -15.40
N LYS A 121 -5.05 -3.36 -15.44
CA LYS A 121 -5.96 -2.64 -14.53
C LYS A 121 -5.97 -3.23 -13.13
N THR A 122 -5.66 -2.41 -12.12
CA THR A 122 -5.82 -2.82 -10.72
C THR A 122 -7.31 -2.84 -10.35
N GLU A 123 -7.82 -4.01 -9.97
CA GLU A 123 -9.17 -4.12 -9.41
C GLU A 123 -9.28 -3.32 -8.11
N ARG A 124 -10.36 -2.52 -7.98
CA ARG A 124 -10.69 -1.87 -6.71
C ARG A 124 -11.03 -2.95 -5.70
N SER A 125 -10.44 -2.86 -4.51
CA SER A 125 -10.82 -3.73 -3.40
C SER A 125 -12.21 -3.30 -2.95
N GLY A 126 -13.17 -4.21 -2.89
CA GLY A 126 -14.48 -3.92 -2.31
C GLY A 126 -14.31 -3.42 -0.87
N VAL A 127 -15.08 -2.40 -0.49
CA VAL A 127 -15.07 -1.90 0.89
C VAL A 127 -15.75 -2.96 1.75
N ARG A 128 -14.98 -3.65 2.61
CA ARG A 128 -15.55 -4.58 3.59
C ARG A 128 -15.84 -3.79 4.88
N GLU A 129 -17.09 -3.43 5.07
CA GLU A 129 -17.56 -2.78 6.30
C GLU A 129 -17.85 -3.84 7.36
N VAL A 130 -16.83 -4.18 8.13
CA VAL A 130 -16.98 -4.96 9.37
C VAL A 130 -16.88 -3.99 10.53
N PHE A 131 -18.00 -3.76 11.19
CA PHE A 131 -18.10 -3.10 12.49
C PHE A 131 -18.43 -4.18 13.53
N ILE A 132 -17.66 -4.21 14.61
CA ILE A 132 -17.83 -5.15 15.72
C ILE A 132 -18.42 -4.41 16.93
N THR A 133 -19.16 -5.12 17.77
CA THR A 133 -19.65 -4.57 19.05
C THR A 133 -18.59 -4.70 20.16
N THR A 134 -18.83 -4.05 21.30
CA THR A 134 -17.98 -4.18 22.49
C THR A 134 -18.03 -5.60 23.06
N GLU A 135 -19.18 -6.28 22.98
CA GLU A 135 -19.34 -7.67 23.42
C GLU A 135 -18.52 -8.62 22.55
N GLU A 136 -18.53 -8.42 21.22
CA GLU A 136 -17.67 -9.19 20.30
C GLU A 136 -16.18 -8.95 20.59
N LEU A 137 -15.80 -7.73 20.96
CA LEU A 137 -14.42 -7.38 21.34
C LEU A 137 -13.99 -8.11 22.62
N LEU A 138 -14.84 -8.10 23.66
CA LEU A 138 -14.59 -8.77 24.94
C LEU A 138 -14.53 -10.29 24.77
N GLU A 139 -15.46 -10.87 24.00
CA GLU A 139 -15.44 -12.29 23.67
C GLU A 139 -14.12 -12.68 22.98
N ALA A 140 -13.65 -11.86 22.03
CA ALA A 140 -12.36 -12.09 21.40
C ALA A 140 -11.20 -12.02 22.40
N TYR A 141 -11.18 -11.03 23.30
CA TYR A 141 -10.14 -10.89 24.31
C TYR A 141 -10.04 -12.11 25.24
N GLU A 142 -11.18 -12.68 25.65
CA GLU A 142 -11.18 -13.88 26.49
C GLU A 142 -10.67 -15.13 25.76
N ASN A 143 -10.87 -15.20 24.43
CA ASN A 143 -10.50 -16.36 23.62
C ASN A 143 -9.10 -16.29 22.98
N ILE A 144 -8.40 -15.17 23.07
CA ILE A 144 -7.01 -15.09 22.61
C ILE A 144 -6.04 -15.67 23.63
N LEU A 145 -4.97 -16.29 23.14
CA LEU A 145 -3.92 -16.84 24.01
C LEU A 145 -3.29 -15.72 24.87
N PRO A 146 -2.98 -15.98 26.16
CA PRO A 146 -2.47 -14.98 27.09
C PRO A 146 -1.28 -14.16 26.57
N LYS A 147 -0.32 -14.82 25.89
CA LYS A 147 0.86 -14.16 25.29
C LYS A 147 0.56 -13.12 24.20
N TYR A 148 -0.68 -13.04 23.71
CA TYR A 148 -1.11 -12.05 22.72
C TYR A 148 -2.03 -10.97 23.32
N ARG A 149 -2.37 -11.07 24.61
CA ARG A 149 -3.26 -10.11 25.29
C ARG A 149 -2.67 -8.71 25.36
N ILE A 150 -1.36 -8.59 25.61
CA ILE A 150 -0.65 -7.30 25.56
C ILE A 150 -0.79 -6.62 24.20
N LEU A 151 -0.59 -7.36 23.10
CA LEU A 151 -0.77 -6.84 21.75
C LEU A 151 -2.22 -6.45 21.47
N PHE A 152 -3.18 -7.26 21.93
CA PHE A 152 -4.60 -6.99 21.77
C PHE A 152 -5.00 -5.70 22.51
N LYS A 153 -4.66 -5.59 23.79
CA LYS A 153 -4.87 -4.39 24.62
C LYS A 153 -4.23 -3.16 23.99
N LEU A 154 -2.98 -3.26 23.53
CA LEU A 154 -2.30 -2.16 22.87
C LEU A 154 -3.08 -1.65 21.65
N ILE A 155 -3.61 -2.54 20.81
CA ILE A 155 -4.42 -2.15 19.64
C ILE A 155 -5.77 -1.58 20.06
N VAL A 156 -6.40 -2.14 21.10
CA VAL A 156 -7.66 -1.65 21.66
C VAL A 156 -7.51 -0.24 22.23
N TYR A 157 -6.48 0.02 23.02
CA TYR A 157 -6.30 1.33 23.67
C TYR A 157 -5.79 2.41 22.72
N SER A 158 -4.92 2.08 21.77
CA SER A 158 -4.32 3.08 20.88
C SER A 158 -5.04 3.24 19.53
N GLY A 159 -5.82 2.23 19.13
CA GLY A 159 -6.38 2.14 17.79
C GLY A 159 -5.34 2.07 16.67
N MET A 160 -4.08 1.73 16.94
CA MET A 160 -3.01 1.74 15.93
C MET A 160 -3.12 0.59 14.91
N ARG A 161 -2.28 0.61 13.87
CA ARG A 161 -2.20 -0.51 12.93
C ARG A 161 -1.42 -1.67 13.54
N LEU A 162 -1.76 -2.91 13.16
CA LEU A 162 -1.16 -4.13 13.70
C LEU A 162 0.36 -4.20 13.52
N ASP A 163 0.84 -3.79 12.35
CA ASP A 163 2.27 -3.72 12.04
C ASP A 163 2.98 -2.74 12.99
N GLN A 164 2.43 -1.55 13.17
CA GLN A 164 2.95 -0.55 14.11
C GLN A 164 2.94 -1.03 15.56
N ALA A 165 1.92 -1.79 15.97
CA ALA A 165 1.86 -2.39 17.31
C ALA A 165 2.94 -3.45 17.51
N CYS A 166 3.18 -4.29 16.48
CA CYS A 166 4.25 -5.28 16.53
C CYS A 166 5.63 -4.60 16.58
N ASP A 167 5.84 -3.56 15.78
CA ASP A 167 7.10 -2.81 15.74
C ASP A 167 7.33 -2.07 17.07
N MET A 168 6.29 -1.48 17.67
CA MET A 168 6.37 -0.84 18.99
C MET A 168 6.80 -1.83 20.06
N LEU A 169 6.14 -2.99 20.17
CA LEU A 169 6.49 -3.98 21.20
C LEU A 169 7.87 -4.58 20.97
N ALA A 170 8.29 -4.77 19.71
CA ALA A 170 9.61 -5.29 19.39
C ALA A 170 10.74 -4.32 19.78
N GLY A 171 10.50 -3.02 19.64
CA GLY A 171 11.44 -1.94 19.96
C GLY A 171 11.11 -1.18 21.25
N TYR A 172 10.29 -1.76 22.13
CA TYR A 172 9.86 -1.09 23.35
C TYR A 172 11.05 -0.85 24.27
N GLU A 173 11.16 0.41 24.73
CA GLU A 173 12.08 0.86 25.78
C GLU A 173 11.26 1.72 26.77
N PRO A 174 11.14 1.33 28.05
CA PRO A 174 10.33 2.05 29.03
C PRO A 174 10.66 3.54 29.14
N GLU A 175 11.92 3.92 28.93
CA GLU A 175 12.44 5.29 29.05
C GLU A 175 11.84 6.25 28.01
N ASN A 176 11.29 5.69 26.91
CA ASN A 176 10.64 6.48 25.87
C ASN A 176 9.18 6.83 26.20
N LEU A 177 8.58 6.23 27.23
CA LEU A 177 7.21 6.52 27.61
C LEU A 177 7.06 7.95 28.13
N VAL A 178 6.03 8.64 27.64
CA VAL A 178 5.60 9.92 28.17
C VAL A 178 4.37 9.67 29.04
N ILE A 179 4.55 9.76 30.37
CA ILE A 179 3.48 9.60 31.35
C ILE A 179 2.88 10.97 31.67
N LYS A 180 1.55 11.03 31.72
CA LYS A 180 0.75 12.21 32.10
C LYS A 180 -0.17 11.82 33.25
N GLU A 181 0.37 11.76 34.46
CA GLU A 181 -0.37 11.34 35.66
C GLU A 181 -1.62 12.18 35.90
N ASP A 182 -1.54 13.49 35.64
CA ASP A 182 -2.66 14.43 35.74
C ASP A 182 -3.82 14.14 34.78
N LEU A 183 -3.57 13.36 33.73
CA LEU A 183 -4.54 12.98 32.71
C LEU A 183 -4.80 11.47 32.66
N GLU A 184 -4.24 10.71 33.61
CA GLU A 184 -4.34 9.25 33.72
C GLU A 184 -3.98 8.48 32.43
N LEU A 185 -3.18 9.09 31.55
CA LEU A 185 -2.77 8.51 30.28
C LEU A 185 -1.25 8.46 30.12
N ALA A 186 -0.80 7.55 29.27
CA ALA A 186 0.56 7.48 28.77
C ALA A 186 0.55 7.49 27.24
N ARG A 187 1.66 7.92 26.65
CA ARG A 187 1.88 7.79 25.21
C ARG A 187 3.31 7.41 24.86
N TYR A 188 3.45 6.58 23.84
CA TYR A 188 4.75 6.14 23.33
C TYR A 188 5.05 6.78 21.96
N PRO A 189 6.25 7.33 21.74
CA PRO A 189 6.62 7.96 20.47
C PRO A 189 6.77 6.92 19.35
N MET A 190 6.05 7.10 18.25
CA MET A 190 6.05 6.17 17.10
C MET A 190 6.88 6.66 15.91
N ALA A 191 7.41 7.88 15.99
CA ALA A 191 8.14 8.53 14.90
C ALA A 191 9.43 7.79 14.48
N SER A 192 10.11 7.12 15.43
CA SER A 192 11.34 6.36 15.23
C SER A 192 11.13 4.88 14.88
N ILE A 193 9.90 4.37 15.06
CA ILE A 193 9.59 2.93 14.96
C ILE A 193 8.98 2.57 13.59
N GLY A 194 8.36 3.53 12.89
CA GLY A 194 7.68 3.26 11.63
C GLY A 194 8.61 3.16 10.41
N LYS A 195 8.70 1.97 9.80
CA LYS A 195 9.21 1.82 8.42
C LYS A 195 8.14 2.28 7.40
N GLY A 196 8.16 3.56 7.01
CA GLY A 196 7.40 4.06 5.85
C GLY A 196 6.71 5.43 6.01
N PHE A 197 5.95 5.81 4.98
CA PHE A 197 5.31 7.14 4.85
C PHE A 197 4.04 7.35 5.71
N LYS A 198 3.51 6.31 6.36
CA LYS A 198 2.25 6.37 7.14
C LYS A 198 2.55 6.50 8.64
N ARG A 199 3.02 7.67 9.05
CA ARG A 199 3.47 7.94 10.42
C ARG A 199 2.26 8.04 11.37
N ALA A 200 2.16 7.12 12.32
CA ALA A 200 1.48 7.41 13.58
C ALA A 200 2.49 8.16 14.45
N TYR A 201 2.05 9.19 15.18
CA TYR A 201 2.95 10.01 16.01
C TYR A 201 3.11 9.45 17.41
N TRP A 202 1.99 9.02 18.00
CA TRP A 202 1.89 8.54 19.36
C TRP A 202 1.08 7.26 19.41
N ALA A 203 1.44 6.36 20.31
CA ALA A 203 0.60 5.28 20.78
C ALA A 203 -0.01 5.68 22.11
N TYR A 204 -1.29 6.01 22.15
CA TYR A 204 -2.00 6.38 23.39
C TYR A 204 -2.45 5.14 24.17
N MET A 205 -2.41 5.21 25.49
CA MET A 205 -2.89 4.17 26.40
C MET A 205 -3.23 4.70 27.80
N PRO A 206 -4.08 4.01 28.57
CA PRO A 206 -4.22 4.22 30.01
C PRO A 206 -2.89 4.03 30.77
N ILE A 207 -2.63 4.80 31.83
CA ILE A 207 -1.45 4.58 32.69
C ILE A 207 -1.44 3.18 33.30
N ARG A 208 -2.60 2.65 33.70
CA ARG A 208 -2.72 1.31 34.29
C ARG A 208 -2.21 0.18 33.38
N PHE A 209 -2.16 0.41 32.07
CA PHE A 209 -1.65 -0.56 31.10
C PHE A 209 -0.12 -0.54 31.00
N VAL A 210 0.55 0.52 31.45
CA VAL A 210 2.01 0.68 31.33
C VAL A 210 2.77 -0.43 32.06
N SER A 211 2.29 -0.87 33.23
CA SER A 211 2.92 -1.95 34.00
C SER A 211 2.83 -3.32 33.32
N GLU A 212 1.93 -3.48 32.34
CA GLU A 212 1.82 -4.69 31.54
C GLU A 212 2.77 -4.67 30.33
N LEU A 213 3.37 -3.52 29.99
CA LEU A 213 4.19 -3.41 28.79
C LEU A 213 5.56 -4.07 28.95
N GLU A 214 5.89 -4.94 27.99
CA GLU A 214 7.18 -5.58 27.88
C GLU A 214 7.64 -5.66 26.41
N ARG A 215 8.95 -5.75 26.23
CA ARG A 215 9.54 -5.97 24.91
C ARG A 215 9.18 -7.36 24.41
N THR A 216 8.37 -7.41 23.36
CA THR A 216 7.85 -8.67 22.81
C THR A 216 7.94 -8.68 21.29
N PHE A 217 8.62 -9.68 20.74
CA PHE A 217 8.73 -9.87 19.30
C PHE A 217 7.63 -10.80 18.77
N ILE A 218 6.72 -10.26 17.94
CA ILE A 218 5.67 -11.03 17.29
C ILE A 218 5.72 -10.78 15.79
N LYS A 219 5.97 -11.84 15.01
CA LYS A 219 5.92 -11.74 13.54
C LYS A 219 4.51 -11.32 13.10
N TYR A 220 4.42 -10.34 12.19
CA TYR A 220 3.13 -9.81 11.68
C TYR A 220 2.14 -10.89 11.24
N GLY A 221 2.60 -11.93 10.53
CA GLY A 221 1.73 -13.03 10.08
C GLY A 221 1.14 -13.84 11.23
N THR A 222 1.92 -14.02 12.31
CA THR A 222 1.48 -14.68 13.54
C THR A 222 0.52 -13.78 14.31
N ALA A 223 0.89 -12.51 14.51
CA ALA A 223 0.07 -11.50 15.17
C ALA A 223 -1.32 -11.38 14.51
N LYS A 224 -1.37 -11.35 13.18
CA LYS A 224 -2.60 -11.25 12.40
C LYS A 224 -3.54 -12.43 12.64
N LYS A 225 -3.00 -13.64 12.73
CA LYS A 225 -3.78 -14.85 13.02
C LYS A 225 -4.20 -14.89 14.49
N ALA A 226 -3.30 -14.49 15.38
CA ALA A 226 -3.50 -14.51 16.83
C ALA A 226 -4.63 -13.57 17.31
N ILE A 227 -4.74 -12.39 16.72
CA ILE A 227 -5.78 -11.39 17.05
C ILE A 227 -7.12 -11.71 16.34
N TYR A 228 -7.11 -12.60 15.36
CA TYR A 228 -8.32 -12.92 14.61
C TYR A 228 -9.23 -13.86 15.40
N TYR A 229 -10.44 -13.43 15.69
CA TYR A 229 -11.47 -14.23 16.34
C TYR A 229 -12.85 -13.85 15.77
N LYS A 230 -13.53 -14.80 15.11
CA LYS A 230 -14.81 -14.56 14.41
C LYS A 230 -14.74 -13.33 13.48
N ARG A 231 -15.40 -12.22 13.85
CA ARG A 231 -15.43 -10.94 13.12
C ARG A 231 -14.36 -9.94 13.62
N VAL A 232 -13.73 -10.22 14.75
CA VAL A 232 -12.68 -9.42 15.36
C VAL A 232 -11.35 -9.70 14.66
N SER A 233 -10.69 -8.61 14.30
CA SER A 233 -9.38 -8.57 13.67
C SER A 233 -8.76 -7.21 14.03
N ALA A 234 -7.45 -7.05 13.92
CA ALA A 234 -6.83 -5.76 14.20
C ALA A 234 -7.43 -4.60 13.36
N LEU A 235 -7.92 -4.87 12.15
CA LEU A 235 -8.61 -3.87 11.34
C LEU A 235 -10.00 -3.51 11.90
N SER A 236 -10.79 -4.49 12.34
CA SER A 236 -12.10 -4.21 12.94
C SER A 236 -11.98 -3.58 14.32
N ILE A 237 -10.99 -3.95 15.14
CA ILE A 237 -10.67 -3.28 16.41
C ILE A 237 -10.36 -1.80 16.17
N ARG A 238 -9.54 -1.49 15.16
CA ARG A 238 -9.24 -0.10 14.80
C ARG A 238 -10.47 0.68 14.33
N LYS A 239 -11.44 0.03 13.66
CA LYS A 239 -12.72 0.68 13.30
C LYS A 239 -13.59 0.89 14.54
N TRP A 240 -13.70 -0.12 15.40
CA TRP A 240 -14.39 -0.02 16.68
C TRP A 240 -13.82 1.11 17.54
N HIS A 241 -12.49 1.21 17.67
CA HIS A 241 -11.84 2.28 18.44
C HIS A 241 -12.16 3.67 17.90
N LEU A 242 -12.28 3.83 16.57
CA LEU A 242 -12.71 5.10 15.99
C LEU A 242 -14.14 5.42 16.43
N ASN A 243 -15.07 4.49 16.24
CA ASN A 243 -16.46 4.66 16.65
C ASN A 243 -16.58 4.95 18.16
N PHE A 244 -15.87 4.19 18.99
CA PHE A 244 -15.79 4.38 20.44
C PHE A 244 -15.36 5.80 20.81
N MET A 245 -14.35 6.36 20.14
CA MET A 245 -13.94 7.75 20.36
C MET A 245 -15.04 8.74 19.94
N ILE A 246 -15.64 8.57 18.76
CA ILE A 246 -16.70 9.47 18.26
C ILE A 246 -17.93 9.45 19.17
N GLU A 247 -18.39 8.26 19.56
CA GLU A 247 -19.51 8.06 20.47
C GLU A 247 -19.25 8.66 21.86
N ASN A 248 -17.98 8.79 22.26
CA ASN A 248 -17.56 9.45 23.49
C ASN A 248 -17.19 10.94 23.31
N GLY A 249 -17.59 11.55 22.19
CA GLY A 249 -17.48 13.00 21.97
C GLY A 249 -16.10 13.49 21.55
N VAL A 250 -15.22 12.60 21.09
CA VAL A 250 -13.94 13.01 20.50
C VAL A 250 -14.17 13.51 19.08
N PRO A 251 -13.73 14.72 18.71
CA PRO A 251 -13.84 15.23 17.35
C PRO A 251 -13.09 14.31 16.36
N GLU A 252 -13.68 14.09 15.18
CA GLU A 252 -13.11 13.22 14.15
C GLU A 252 -11.66 13.56 13.80
N SER A 253 -11.33 14.86 13.70
CA SER A 253 -9.96 15.30 13.41
C SER A 253 -8.94 14.95 14.51
N VAL A 254 -9.38 14.82 15.77
CA VAL A 254 -8.54 14.41 16.90
C VAL A 254 -8.43 12.89 16.92
N ALA A 255 -9.53 12.18 16.68
CA ALA A 255 -9.57 10.73 16.54
C ALA A 255 -8.65 10.23 15.40
N ASP A 256 -8.68 10.90 14.25
CA ASP A 256 -7.81 10.62 13.11
C ASP A 256 -6.33 10.87 13.44
N PHE A 257 -6.04 11.88 14.24
CA PHE A 257 -4.69 12.16 14.72
C PHE A 257 -4.20 11.06 15.67
N ILE A 258 -5.00 10.67 16.68
CA ILE A 258 -4.71 9.59 17.63
C ILE A 258 -4.42 8.28 16.86
N GLN A 259 -5.23 7.95 15.86
CA GLN A 259 -5.03 6.73 15.08
C GLN A 259 -3.93 6.84 14.00
N GLY A 260 -3.34 8.02 13.74
CA GLY A 260 -2.40 8.18 12.62
C GLY A 260 -3.04 7.94 11.25
N ARG A 261 -4.27 8.44 11.05
CA ARG A 261 -4.99 8.49 9.77
C ARG A 261 -4.71 9.77 9.00
N ALA A 262 -4.53 10.89 9.70
CA ALA A 262 -4.22 12.17 9.10
C ALA A 262 -2.74 12.25 8.68
N SER A 263 -2.49 12.61 7.42
CA SER A 263 -1.19 13.11 7.00
C SER A 263 -1.02 14.52 7.56
N VAL A 264 -0.32 14.66 8.68
CA VAL A 264 0.01 16.00 9.19
C VAL A 264 1.18 16.53 8.39
N THR A 265 0.89 17.32 7.36
CA THR A 265 1.88 17.99 6.50
C THR A 265 2.48 19.26 7.14
N VAL A 266 2.39 19.43 8.45
CA VAL A 266 2.37 20.78 9.06
C VAL A 266 3.40 20.90 10.20
N GLY A 267 4.04 22.07 10.28
CA GLY A 267 5.14 22.40 11.21
C GLY A 267 4.83 22.22 12.70
N SER A 268 5.87 22.39 13.53
CA SER A 268 5.90 22.07 14.96
C SER A 268 4.70 22.61 15.77
N THR A 269 4.26 23.84 15.51
CA THR A 269 3.15 24.48 16.24
C THR A 269 1.80 23.77 16.05
N HIS A 270 1.46 23.38 14.82
CA HIS A 270 0.19 22.69 14.55
C HIS A 270 0.18 21.29 15.17
N TYR A 271 1.33 20.62 15.16
CA TYR A 271 1.52 19.32 15.80
C TYR A 271 1.38 19.38 17.33
N LEU A 272 2.00 20.37 17.98
CA LEU A 272 1.89 20.55 19.44
C LEU A 272 0.44 20.79 19.88
N ASN A 273 -0.28 21.62 19.13
CA ASN A 273 -1.69 21.89 19.39
C ASN A 273 -2.55 20.63 19.24
N LYS A 274 -2.32 19.82 18.20
CA LYS A 274 -3.03 18.54 18.01
C LYS A 274 -2.70 17.52 19.10
N THR A 275 -1.44 17.45 19.54
CA THR A 275 -1.03 16.58 20.65
C THR A 275 -1.73 16.99 21.94
N LYS A 276 -1.79 18.28 22.27
CA LYS A 276 -2.49 18.78 23.46
C LYS A 276 -3.99 18.46 23.43
N GLN A 277 -4.64 18.64 22.27
CA GLN A 277 -6.04 18.26 22.09
C GLN A 277 -6.24 16.75 22.26
N ALA A 278 -5.37 15.94 21.67
CA ALA A 278 -5.43 14.49 21.80
C ALA A 278 -5.26 14.03 23.25
N ASP A 279 -4.29 14.58 23.99
CA ASP A 279 -4.10 14.30 25.42
C ASP A 279 -5.39 14.61 26.22
N GLN A 280 -6.01 15.77 26.00
CA GLN A 280 -7.24 16.19 26.70
C GLN A 280 -8.50 15.37 26.33
N PHE A 281 -8.63 14.94 25.08
CA PHE A 281 -9.77 14.13 24.66
C PHE A 281 -9.59 12.68 25.06
N TYR A 282 -8.37 12.15 24.97
CA TYR A 282 -8.07 10.77 25.34
C TYR A 282 -8.21 10.53 26.84
N SER A 283 -7.86 11.49 27.70
CA SER A 283 -8.05 11.35 29.16
C SER A 283 -9.50 11.03 29.54
N LYS A 284 -10.47 11.58 28.81
CA LYS A 284 -11.92 11.32 29.02
C LYS A 284 -12.36 9.91 28.63
N LEU A 285 -11.49 9.14 27.98
CA LEU A 285 -11.75 7.78 27.50
C LEU A 285 -11.13 6.72 28.40
N VAL A 286 -10.11 7.07 29.21
CA VAL A 286 -9.27 6.12 29.94
C VAL A 286 -10.11 5.13 30.74
N ASP A 287 -11.12 5.60 31.47
CA ASP A 287 -11.99 4.74 32.30
C ASP A 287 -13.20 4.15 31.58
N LYS A 288 -13.35 4.47 30.29
CA LYS A 288 -14.47 3.99 29.48
C LYS A 288 -14.10 2.80 28.61
N PHE A 289 -12.80 2.50 28.50
CA PHE A 289 -12.37 1.30 27.78
C PHE A 289 -12.89 0.05 28.48
N PRO A 290 -13.29 -0.98 27.72
CA PRO A 290 -13.93 -2.18 28.28
C PRO A 290 -12.92 -3.20 28.85
N LEU A 291 -11.61 -2.92 28.79
CA LEU A 291 -10.51 -3.82 29.19
C LEU A 291 -9.72 -3.28 30.38
#